data_AF-A0A5J4XDZ6-F1
#
_entry.id   AF-A0A5J4XDZ6-F1
#
_cell.length_a   1.000
_cell.length_b   1.000
_cell.length_c   1.000
_cell.angle_alpha   90.00
_cell.angle_beta   90.00
_cell.angle_gamma   90.00
#
_symmetry.space_group_name_H-M   'P 1'
#
loop_
_entity.id
_entity.type
_entity.pdbx_description
1 polymer ?
#
loop_
_entity_poly.entity_id
_entity_poly.type
_entity_poly.pdbx_seq_one_letter_code
_entity_poly.pdbx_strand_id
1 'polypeptide(L)'
;MGANSSKLEKALVDFPEGERYFGFENFGNTCYANSVLQSLYFCRPFRENLLQYAAKLHKDADDNLLTCLADLFVQIHSQKKKSGVIAPKRFVQRLKRDNELFRSYMHQDAHEFLYFLFNEISEVLEKSEKDKLSAAQNGNISTSSQQPTPKTWVHELFQGTMVNEMRCMQCETVTSREEAFYDLSLEIEHNSSVTSCLRNFSATETLDAEDKFSCDTCGCLQEAQKRIKIKQLPKVLCLHLKRFKYVEDLQRLRKLMYRVVFPFELKLGNTSEACDAADSVYNLFAVVVHIGSGMNHGHYVALVKSHDHWLFFDDETVEPIPESVVRTTFGSTQEYSSHMDHGYILMYEIQSSDPPQTASNSS
;
A
#
# COMPACT_ATOMS: atom_id res chain seq x y z
N MET A 1 -12.36 -7.32 41.84
CA MET A 1 -12.97 -8.02 40.69
C MET A 1 -11.91 -8.10 39.61
N GLY A 2 -11.44 -9.31 39.26
CA GLY A 2 -10.31 -9.48 38.34
C GLY A 2 -10.66 -9.02 36.93
N ALA A 3 -9.86 -8.11 36.38
CA ALA A 3 -9.95 -7.77 34.97
C ALA A 3 -9.59 -9.01 34.16
N ASN A 4 -10.56 -9.55 33.42
CA ASN A 4 -10.31 -10.58 32.41
C ASN A 4 -9.49 -9.96 31.28
N SER A 5 -8.18 -9.90 31.49
CA SER A 5 -7.20 -9.51 30.49
C SER A 5 -7.29 -10.48 29.31
N SER A 6 -7.37 -9.95 28.08
CA SER A 6 -7.51 -10.76 26.86
C SER A 6 -6.31 -11.69 26.66
N LYS A 7 -6.44 -12.73 25.85
CA LYS A 7 -5.30 -13.64 25.54
C LYS A 7 -4.10 -12.87 24.96
N LEU A 8 -4.38 -11.88 24.11
CA LEU A 8 -3.39 -10.95 23.55
C LEU A 8 -2.75 -10.12 24.65
N GLU A 9 -3.55 -9.65 25.62
CA GLU A 9 -3.06 -8.87 26.75
C GLU A 9 -2.12 -9.63 27.69
N LYS A 10 -2.27 -10.95 27.75
CA LYS A 10 -1.38 -11.83 28.52
C LYS A 10 -0.13 -12.24 27.73
N ALA A 11 -0.19 -12.20 26.41
CA ALA A 11 0.88 -12.66 25.53
C ALA A 11 1.91 -11.55 25.21
N LEU A 12 1.48 -10.29 25.18
CA LEU A 12 2.37 -9.14 25.05
C LEU A 12 2.83 -8.69 26.44
N VAL A 13 4.14 -8.76 26.68
CA VAL A 13 4.77 -8.39 27.96
C VAL A 13 4.58 -6.90 28.25
N ASP A 14 4.71 -6.06 27.22
CA ASP A 14 4.48 -4.62 27.29
C ASP A 14 3.47 -4.20 26.21
N PHE A 15 2.36 -3.58 26.64
CA PHE A 15 1.47 -2.87 25.73
C PHE A 15 1.99 -1.46 25.53
N PRO A 16 2.38 -1.07 24.32
CA PRO A 16 2.75 0.31 24.06
C PRO A 16 1.63 1.26 24.45
N GLU A 17 2.00 2.36 25.09
CA GLU A 17 1.03 3.35 25.56
C GLU A 17 0.31 3.99 24.37
N GLY A 18 -1.01 4.16 24.48
CA GLY A 18 -1.84 4.70 23.39
C GLY A 18 -2.20 3.72 22.26
N GLU A 19 -1.57 2.54 22.18
CA GLU A 19 -1.90 1.56 21.14
C GLU A 19 -3.15 0.73 21.49
N ARG A 20 -3.87 0.34 20.43
CA ARG A 20 -5.13 -0.40 20.48
C ARG A 20 -5.13 -1.47 19.39
N TYR A 21 -5.38 -2.71 19.77
CA TYR A 21 -5.30 -3.87 18.88
C TYR A 21 -6.68 -4.52 18.72
N PHE A 22 -7.39 -4.15 17.66
CA PHE A 22 -8.76 -4.61 17.41
C PHE A 22 -8.85 -5.35 16.09
N GLY A 23 -9.36 -6.57 16.12
CA GLY A 23 -9.74 -7.31 14.91
C GLY A 23 -10.99 -6.71 14.26
N PHE A 24 -11.26 -7.08 13.02
CA PHE A 24 -12.44 -6.66 12.27
C PHE A 24 -13.37 -7.84 11.97
N GLU A 25 -14.66 -7.69 12.26
CA GLU A 25 -15.69 -8.64 11.84
C GLU A 25 -15.69 -8.79 10.31
N ASN A 26 -15.83 -10.03 9.81
CA ASN A 26 -15.92 -10.32 8.39
C ASN A 26 -17.38 -10.30 7.92
N PHE A 27 -17.70 -9.50 6.90
CA PHE A 27 -19.06 -9.35 6.34
C PHE A 27 -19.26 -10.13 5.04
N GLY A 28 -18.72 -11.35 4.99
CA GLY A 28 -18.77 -12.24 3.84
C GLY A 28 -17.70 -11.89 2.81
N ASN A 29 -16.55 -12.58 2.90
CA ASN A 29 -15.38 -12.42 2.03
C ASN A 29 -14.79 -11.00 2.02
N THR A 30 -14.85 -10.28 3.14
CA THR A 30 -14.27 -8.92 3.27
C THR A 30 -12.85 -8.90 3.85
N CYS A 31 -12.19 -10.05 3.96
CA CYS A 31 -10.83 -10.16 4.51
C CYS A 31 -9.79 -9.36 3.70
N TYR A 32 -9.99 -9.20 2.39
CA TYR A 32 -9.17 -8.34 1.53
C TYR A 32 -9.19 -6.87 2.03
N ALA A 33 -10.37 -6.38 2.44
CA ALA A 33 -10.50 -5.04 2.98
C ALA A 33 -9.96 -4.97 4.41
N ASN A 34 -10.28 -5.95 5.25
CA ASN A 34 -9.82 -5.99 6.64
C ASN A 34 -8.29 -5.96 6.73
N SER A 35 -7.60 -6.81 5.97
CA SER A 35 -6.13 -6.88 5.96
C SER A 35 -5.46 -5.56 5.51
N VAL A 36 -6.01 -4.90 4.49
CA VAL A 36 -5.53 -3.60 4.03
C VAL A 36 -5.81 -2.50 5.06
N LEU A 37 -7.01 -2.46 5.63
CA LEU A 37 -7.39 -1.49 6.66
C LEU A 37 -6.52 -1.61 7.91
N GLN A 38 -6.20 -2.83 8.34
CA GLN A 38 -5.26 -3.07 9.44
C GLN A 38 -3.88 -2.53 9.08
N SER A 39 -3.37 -2.86 7.89
CA SER A 39 -2.06 -2.38 7.42
C SER A 39 -1.99 -0.84 7.39
N LEU A 40 -3.04 -0.18 6.92
CA LEU A 40 -3.14 1.29 6.90
C LEU A 40 -3.30 1.89 8.31
N TYR A 41 -3.97 1.22 9.25
CA TYR A 41 -4.09 1.67 10.63
C TYR A 41 -2.73 1.72 11.35
N PHE A 42 -1.85 0.76 11.07
CA PHE A 42 -0.49 0.73 11.63
C PHE A 42 0.52 1.59 10.85
N CYS A 43 0.14 2.15 9.71
CA CYS A 43 0.85 3.25 9.09
C CYS A 43 0.62 4.53 9.91
N ARG A 44 1.51 4.85 10.85
CA ARG A 44 1.32 5.95 11.81
C ARG A 44 1.03 7.30 11.14
N PRO A 45 1.78 7.73 10.10
CA PRO A 45 1.51 9.00 9.45
C PRO A 45 0.12 9.05 8.80
N PHE A 46 -0.34 7.92 8.22
CA PHE A 46 -1.68 7.82 7.65
C PHE A 46 -2.75 7.90 8.73
N ARG A 47 -2.60 7.13 9.82
CA ARG A 47 -3.51 7.14 10.98
C ARG A 47 -3.63 8.53 11.58
N GLU A 48 -2.51 9.22 11.80
CA GLU A 48 -2.50 10.56 12.41
C GLU A 48 -3.16 11.61 11.52
N ASN A 49 -2.85 11.63 10.22
CA ASN A 49 -3.50 12.54 9.27
C ASN A 49 -5.01 12.31 9.20
N LEU A 50 -5.44 11.04 9.23
CA LEU A 50 -6.84 10.69 9.20
C LEU A 50 -7.58 11.09 10.49
N LEU A 51 -6.96 10.91 11.66
CA LEU A 51 -7.52 11.36 12.94
C LEU A 51 -7.60 12.90 13.00
N GLN A 52 -6.61 13.61 12.47
CA GLN A 52 -6.64 15.07 12.35
C GLN A 52 -7.73 15.54 11.38
N TYR A 53 -7.92 14.83 10.27
CA TYR A 53 -9.03 15.08 9.35
C TYR A 53 -10.36 14.89 10.09
N ALA A 54 -10.53 13.79 10.83
CA ALA A 54 -11.74 13.51 11.60
C ALA A 54 -12.05 14.61 12.62
N ALA A 55 -11.03 15.13 13.32
CA ALA A 55 -11.20 16.20 14.30
C ALA A 55 -11.65 17.54 13.68
N LYS A 56 -11.40 17.75 12.39
CA LYS A 56 -11.79 18.96 11.64
C LYS A 56 -13.13 18.79 10.91
N LEU A 57 -13.73 17.61 10.90
CA LEU A 57 -15.00 17.37 10.24
C LEU A 57 -16.13 18.14 10.92
N HIS A 58 -16.89 18.90 10.14
CA HIS A 58 -18.13 19.51 10.58
C HIS A 58 -19.25 18.46 10.66
N LYS A 59 -20.25 18.70 11.52
CA LYS A 59 -21.38 17.77 11.71
C LYS A 59 -22.20 17.53 10.44
N ASP A 60 -22.16 18.47 9.50
CA ASP A 60 -22.89 18.41 8.22
C ASP A 60 -22.00 17.97 7.05
N ALA A 61 -20.83 17.39 7.32
CA ALA A 61 -19.95 16.91 6.26
C ALA A 61 -20.62 15.79 5.44
N ASP A 62 -20.42 15.85 4.12
CA ASP A 62 -20.90 14.82 3.21
C ASP A 62 -20.38 13.45 3.62
N ASP A 63 -21.30 12.50 3.83
CA ASP A 63 -20.94 11.12 4.05
C ASP A 63 -20.22 10.59 2.80
N ASN A 64 -19.01 10.07 2.98
CA ASN A 64 -18.17 9.47 1.94
C ASN A 64 -17.27 8.34 2.49
N LEU A 65 -16.53 7.68 1.61
CA LEU A 65 -15.67 6.57 2.01
C LEU A 65 -14.59 7.02 3.01
N LEU A 66 -14.03 8.23 2.81
CA LEU A 66 -13.05 8.83 3.70
C LEU A 66 -13.63 9.15 5.09
N THR A 67 -14.84 9.71 5.18
CA THR A 67 -15.49 9.95 6.48
C THR A 67 -15.79 8.63 7.20
N CYS A 68 -16.24 7.60 6.48
CA CYS A 68 -16.46 6.26 7.06
C CYS A 68 -15.15 5.63 7.57
N LEU A 69 -14.04 5.82 6.85
CA LEU A 69 -12.72 5.35 7.26
C LEU A 69 -12.22 6.12 8.49
N ALA A 70 -12.39 7.44 8.50
CA ALA A 70 -12.06 8.31 9.63
C ALA A 70 -12.82 7.90 10.89
N ASP A 71 -14.14 7.66 10.78
CA ASP A 71 -14.96 7.20 11.89
C ASP A 71 -14.52 5.84 12.42
N LEU A 72 -14.15 4.90 11.52
CA LEU A 72 -13.59 3.61 11.92
C LEU A 72 -12.29 3.78 12.73
N PHE A 73 -11.37 4.61 12.28
CA PHE A 73 -10.09 4.81 12.97
C PHE A 73 -10.25 5.54 14.30
N VAL A 74 -11.16 6.53 14.36
CA VAL A 74 -11.55 7.18 15.62
C VAL A 74 -12.21 6.17 16.56
N GLN A 75 -13.05 5.26 16.06
CA GLN A 75 -13.68 4.23 16.86
C GLN A 75 -12.65 3.29 17.49
N ILE A 76 -11.56 2.94 16.79
CA ILE A 76 -10.46 2.13 17.34
C ILE A 76 -9.67 2.93 18.38
N HIS A 77 -9.25 4.16 18.04
CA HIS A 77 -8.41 5.00 18.90
C HIS A 77 -9.10 5.40 20.21
N SER A 78 -10.43 5.62 20.18
CA SER A 78 -11.23 6.00 21.35
C SER A 78 -11.61 4.83 22.27
N GLN A 79 -11.24 3.58 21.94
CA GLN A 79 -11.56 2.43 22.79
C GLN A 79 -10.89 2.52 24.16
N LYS A 80 -11.67 2.19 25.20
CA LYS A 80 -11.17 2.06 26.57
C LYS A 80 -10.37 0.76 26.76
N LYS A 81 -10.77 -0.31 26.07
CA LYS A 81 -10.08 -1.60 26.11
C LYS A 81 -8.85 -1.55 25.21
N LYS A 82 -7.77 -2.23 25.59
CA LYS A 82 -6.55 -2.30 24.76
C LYS A 82 -6.71 -3.24 23.58
N SER A 83 -7.63 -4.21 23.69
CA SER A 83 -7.88 -5.21 22.65
C SER A 83 -9.35 -5.58 22.53
N GLY A 84 -9.75 -6.07 21.35
CA GLY A 84 -11.11 -6.53 21.09
C GLY A 84 -11.41 -6.72 19.61
N VAL A 85 -12.69 -6.60 19.25
CA VAL A 85 -13.19 -6.72 17.87
C VAL A 85 -14.08 -5.52 17.56
N ILE A 86 -13.96 -4.98 16.36
CA ILE A 86 -14.80 -3.89 15.83
C ILE A 86 -15.48 -4.35 14.54
N ALA A 87 -16.73 -3.93 14.37
CA ALA A 87 -17.53 -4.22 13.20
C ALA A 87 -17.46 -3.05 12.20
N PRO A 88 -16.68 -3.09 11.10
CA PRO A 88 -16.62 -2.03 10.09
C PRO A 88 -17.88 -1.92 9.20
N LYS A 89 -19.08 -2.05 9.77
CA LYS A 89 -20.36 -2.13 9.04
C LYS A 89 -20.59 -0.93 8.13
N ARG A 90 -20.42 0.28 8.66
CA ARG A 90 -20.65 1.52 7.91
C ARG A 90 -19.67 1.66 6.74
N PHE A 91 -18.39 1.36 6.98
CA PHE A 91 -17.37 1.37 5.92
C PHE A 91 -17.68 0.36 4.82
N VAL A 92 -17.99 -0.89 5.18
CA VAL A 92 -18.29 -1.96 4.20
C VAL A 92 -19.56 -1.63 3.41
N GLN A 93 -20.62 -1.12 4.07
CA GLN A 93 -21.84 -0.69 3.37
C GLN A 93 -21.55 0.43 2.37
N ARG A 94 -20.70 1.38 2.75
CA ARG A 94 -20.31 2.49 1.88
C ARG A 94 -19.49 2.00 0.68
N LEU A 95 -18.49 1.14 0.92
CA LEU A 95 -17.66 0.52 -0.10
C LEU A 95 -18.51 -0.21 -1.16
N LYS A 96 -19.45 -1.05 -0.72
CA LYS A 96 -20.35 -1.81 -1.61
C LYS A 96 -21.29 -0.93 -2.43
N ARG A 97 -21.59 0.27 -1.93
CA ARG A 97 -22.46 1.23 -2.59
C ARG A 97 -21.71 2.01 -3.65
N ASP A 98 -20.52 2.49 -3.30
CA ASP A 98 -19.73 3.41 -4.14
C ASP A 98 -19.01 2.67 -5.29
N ASN A 99 -18.68 1.37 -5.13
CA ASN A 99 -18.03 0.59 -6.19
C ASN A 99 -18.77 -0.73 -6.48
N GLU A 100 -19.10 -0.94 -7.76
CA GLU A 100 -19.85 -2.10 -8.21
C GLU A 100 -19.06 -3.41 -8.09
N LEU A 101 -17.74 -3.36 -8.25
CA LEU A 101 -16.85 -4.52 -8.18
C LEU A 101 -16.90 -5.15 -6.78
N PHE A 102 -16.90 -4.31 -5.74
CA PHE A 102 -16.91 -4.75 -4.33
C PHE A 102 -18.31 -5.03 -3.78
N ARG A 103 -19.38 -4.75 -4.54
CA ARG A 103 -20.78 -4.91 -4.10
C ARG A 103 -21.17 -6.36 -3.80
N SER A 104 -20.53 -7.30 -4.49
CA SER A 104 -20.82 -8.74 -4.36
C SER A 104 -20.28 -9.33 -3.04
N TYR A 105 -20.64 -10.58 -2.76
CA TYR A 105 -20.06 -11.39 -1.68
C TYR A 105 -18.90 -12.26 -2.17
N MET A 106 -18.33 -11.94 -3.34
CA MET A 106 -17.18 -12.67 -3.88
C MET A 106 -15.89 -12.21 -3.21
N HIS A 107 -14.87 -13.07 -3.23
CA HIS A 107 -13.50 -12.66 -2.90
C HIS A 107 -13.03 -11.61 -3.92
N GLN A 108 -12.24 -10.66 -3.44
CA GLN A 108 -11.73 -9.54 -4.24
C GLN A 108 -10.23 -9.40 -4.00
N ASP A 109 -9.56 -8.72 -4.91
CA ASP A 109 -8.13 -8.49 -4.82
C ASP A 109 -7.83 -7.36 -3.80
N ALA A 110 -6.94 -7.63 -2.85
CA ALA A 110 -6.54 -6.65 -1.85
C ALA A 110 -5.76 -5.46 -2.44
N HIS A 111 -5.01 -5.68 -3.53
CA HIS A 111 -4.28 -4.63 -4.24
C HIS A 111 -5.25 -3.72 -5.00
N GLU A 112 -6.26 -4.29 -5.66
CA GLU A 112 -7.31 -3.51 -6.33
C GLU A 112 -8.10 -2.66 -5.32
N PHE A 113 -8.44 -3.23 -4.16
CA PHE A 113 -9.07 -2.47 -3.07
C PHE A 113 -8.19 -1.34 -2.53
N LEU A 114 -6.89 -1.59 -2.30
CA LEU A 114 -5.95 -0.57 -1.83
C LEU A 114 -5.84 0.58 -2.85
N TYR A 115 -5.69 0.25 -4.13
CA TYR A 115 -5.60 1.22 -5.21
C TYR A 115 -6.89 2.05 -5.34
N PHE A 116 -8.05 1.40 -5.30
CA PHE A 116 -9.34 2.09 -5.29
C PHE A 116 -9.45 3.04 -4.10
N LEU A 117 -9.11 2.57 -2.89
CA LEU A 117 -9.21 3.37 -1.67
C LEU A 117 -8.34 4.63 -1.73
N PHE A 118 -7.10 4.53 -2.24
CA PHE A 118 -6.23 5.70 -2.38
C PHE A 118 -6.74 6.73 -3.39
N ASN A 119 -7.28 6.29 -4.52
CA ASN A 119 -7.84 7.21 -5.51
C ASN A 119 -9.08 7.91 -4.97
N GLU A 120 -10.01 7.17 -4.36
CA GLU A 120 -11.23 7.75 -3.78
C GLU A 120 -10.92 8.76 -2.67
N ILE A 121 -10.01 8.43 -1.75
CA ILE A 121 -9.63 9.36 -0.68
C ILE A 121 -8.96 10.60 -1.28
N SER A 122 -8.09 10.43 -2.28
CA SER A 122 -7.39 11.54 -2.91
C SER A 122 -8.37 12.47 -3.63
N GLU A 123 -9.34 11.91 -4.36
CA GLU A 123 -10.38 12.69 -5.04
C GLU A 123 -11.25 13.48 -4.06
N VAL A 124 -11.69 12.86 -2.96
CA VAL A 124 -12.47 13.53 -1.91
C VAL A 124 -11.67 14.69 -1.29
N LEU A 125 -10.40 14.47 -0.99
CA LEU A 125 -9.53 15.50 -0.41
C LEU A 125 -9.29 16.64 -1.40
N GLU A 126 -8.97 16.34 -2.66
CA GLU A 126 -8.79 17.36 -3.69
C GLU A 126 -10.04 18.22 -3.89
N LYS A 127 -11.22 17.59 -3.91
CA LYS A 127 -12.50 18.31 -4.00
C LYS A 127 -12.67 19.25 -2.81
N SER A 128 -12.41 18.75 -1.60
CA SER A 128 -12.52 19.57 -0.38
C SER A 128 -11.58 20.78 -0.37
N GLU A 129 -10.37 20.65 -0.93
CA GLU A 129 -9.41 21.76 -1.04
C GLU A 129 -9.82 22.76 -2.13
N LYS A 130 -10.32 22.28 -3.28
CA LYS A 130 -10.89 23.13 -4.34
C LYS A 130 -12.09 23.94 -3.84
N ASP A 131 -12.97 23.32 -3.04
CA ASP A 131 -14.14 23.99 -2.46
C ASP A 131 -13.74 25.09 -1.46
N LYS A 132 -12.70 24.85 -0.63
CA LYS A 132 -12.15 25.89 0.26
C LYS A 132 -11.52 27.05 -0.50
N LEU A 133 -10.75 26.75 -1.54
CA LEU A 133 -10.10 27.75 -2.40
C LEU A 133 -11.14 28.62 -3.13
N SER A 134 -12.20 28.01 -3.65
CA SER A 134 -13.28 28.73 -4.32
C SER A 134 -14.11 29.59 -3.35
N ALA A 135 -14.40 29.09 -2.14
CA ALA A 135 -15.08 29.87 -1.11
C ALA A 135 -14.25 31.08 -0.62
N ALA A 136 -12.92 30.96 -0.60
CA ALA A 136 -12.01 32.05 -0.25
C ALA A 136 -11.85 33.10 -1.38
N GLN A 137 -12.15 32.75 -2.63
CA GLN A 137 -11.97 33.60 -3.82
C GLN A 137 -13.25 34.30 -4.32
N ASN A 138 -14.29 34.42 -3.49
CA ASN A 138 -15.55 35.14 -3.79
C ASN A 138 -15.35 36.65 -4.07
N GLY A 139 -14.70 37.00 -5.18
CA GLY A 139 -14.50 38.38 -5.60
C GLY A 139 -13.70 38.64 -6.88
N ASN A 140 -13.01 37.66 -7.50
CA ASN A 140 -12.35 37.92 -8.80
C ASN A 140 -12.39 36.72 -9.74
N ILE A 141 -13.28 36.81 -10.72
CA ILE A 141 -13.35 35.89 -11.86
C ILE A 141 -12.15 36.21 -12.76
N SER A 142 -11.15 35.34 -12.76
CA SER A 142 -10.20 35.25 -13.86
C SER A 142 -10.08 33.81 -14.32
N THR A 143 -10.33 33.66 -15.61
CA THR A 143 -10.34 32.42 -16.39
C THR A 143 -8.95 31.82 -16.56
N SER A 144 -8.91 30.48 -16.47
CA SER A 144 -7.97 29.54 -17.11
C SER A 144 -6.46 29.70 -16.86
N SER A 145 -5.93 28.78 -16.06
CA SER A 145 -4.77 27.95 -16.43
C SER A 145 -4.81 26.70 -15.57
N GLN A 146 -4.31 25.58 -16.09
CA GLN A 146 -4.14 24.30 -15.39
C GLN A 146 -3.34 24.52 -14.10
N GLN A 147 -4.00 24.91 -13.01
CA GLN A 147 -3.39 24.93 -11.70
C GLN A 147 -3.09 23.46 -11.35
N PRO A 148 -1.85 23.13 -10.96
CA PRO A 148 -1.50 21.78 -10.54
C PRO A 148 -2.47 21.37 -9.44
N THR A 149 -3.03 20.16 -9.54
CA THR A 149 -3.93 19.64 -8.52
C THR A 149 -3.26 19.75 -7.16
N PRO A 150 -3.95 20.27 -6.13
CA PRO A 150 -3.34 20.46 -4.83
C PRO A 150 -2.93 19.09 -4.27
N LYS A 151 -1.64 18.94 -3.94
CA LYS A 151 -1.13 17.71 -3.34
C LYS A 151 -1.77 17.53 -1.97
N THR A 152 -2.51 16.46 -1.81
CA THR A 152 -3.13 16.06 -0.54
C THR A 152 -2.11 15.34 0.35
N TRP A 153 -2.40 15.18 1.64
CA TRP A 153 -1.55 14.41 2.54
C TRP A 153 -1.42 12.93 2.13
N VAL A 154 -2.35 12.38 1.34
CA VAL A 154 -2.21 11.03 0.75
C VAL A 154 -1.09 11.03 -0.29
N HIS A 155 -1.07 12.04 -1.17
CA HIS A 155 0.01 12.23 -2.14
C HIS A 155 1.36 12.41 -1.43
N GLU A 156 1.43 13.20 -0.37
CA GLU A 156 2.69 13.38 0.38
C GLU A 156 3.21 12.10 1.05
N LEU A 157 2.32 11.17 1.42
CA LEU A 157 2.70 9.92 2.07
C LEU A 157 3.06 8.82 1.07
N PHE A 158 2.17 8.55 0.10
CA PHE A 158 2.26 7.36 -0.76
C PHE A 158 2.66 7.66 -2.20
N GLN A 159 2.59 8.89 -2.67
CA GLN A 159 2.89 9.19 -4.07
C GLN A 159 4.41 9.26 -4.30
N GLY A 160 4.90 8.37 -5.16
CA GLY A 160 6.20 8.50 -5.80
C GLY A 160 6.09 9.04 -7.22
N THR A 161 7.23 9.28 -7.86
CA THR A 161 7.29 9.65 -9.29
C THR A 161 8.34 8.80 -9.98
N MET A 162 7.96 8.23 -11.11
CA MET A 162 8.84 7.48 -11.99
C MET A 162 8.93 8.15 -13.37
N VAL A 163 10.01 7.87 -14.08
CA VAL A 163 10.27 8.34 -15.43
C VAL A 163 10.35 7.13 -16.33
N ASN A 164 9.46 7.06 -17.31
CA ASN A 164 9.49 6.07 -18.37
C ASN A 164 10.31 6.64 -19.54
N GLU A 165 11.51 6.11 -19.75
CA GLU A 165 12.42 6.47 -20.83
C GLU A 165 12.29 5.47 -21.98
N MET A 166 12.09 5.99 -23.18
CA MET A 166 11.99 5.23 -24.42
C MET A 166 13.04 5.74 -25.41
N ARG A 167 14.00 4.90 -25.80
CA ARG A 167 15.02 5.20 -26.81
C ARG A 167 14.73 4.41 -28.09
N CYS A 168 14.47 5.09 -29.20
CA CYS A 168 14.38 4.44 -30.50
C CYS A 168 15.76 3.92 -30.94
N MET A 169 15.87 2.67 -31.40
CA MET A 169 17.13 2.10 -31.85
C MET A 169 17.53 2.54 -33.27
N GLN A 170 16.57 3.06 -34.05
CA GLN A 170 16.81 3.49 -35.43
C GLN A 170 17.25 4.96 -35.55
N CYS A 171 16.60 5.87 -34.83
CA CYS A 171 16.89 7.31 -34.88
C CYS A 171 17.55 7.86 -33.61
N GLU A 172 17.71 7.03 -32.59
CA GLU A 172 18.29 7.38 -31.29
C GLU A 172 17.53 8.45 -30.49
N THR A 173 16.37 8.92 -30.98
CA THR A 173 15.50 9.82 -30.22
C THR A 173 15.10 9.17 -28.90
N VAL A 174 15.36 9.88 -27.80
CA VAL A 174 14.92 9.51 -26.45
C VAL A 174 13.71 10.36 -26.09
N THR A 175 12.64 9.70 -25.65
CA THR A 175 11.47 10.34 -25.05
C THR A 175 11.37 9.92 -23.60
N SER A 176 10.98 10.85 -22.73
CA SER A 176 10.83 10.62 -21.30
C SER A 176 9.47 11.13 -20.86
N ARG A 177 8.75 10.32 -20.09
CA ARG A 177 7.45 10.70 -19.51
C ARG A 177 7.47 10.49 -18.01
N GLU A 178 7.05 11.49 -17.26
CA GLU A 178 6.93 11.40 -15.81
C GLU A 178 5.54 10.90 -15.42
N GLU A 179 5.49 9.88 -14.58
CA GLU A 179 4.26 9.25 -14.11
C GLU A 179 4.30 9.15 -12.58
N ALA A 180 3.18 9.51 -11.94
CA ALA A 180 2.99 9.33 -10.51
C ALA A 180 2.54 7.90 -10.22
N PHE A 181 2.91 7.36 -9.06
CA PHE A 181 2.47 6.05 -8.60
C PHE A 181 2.19 6.05 -7.10
N TYR A 182 1.24 5.21 -6.65
CA TYR A 182 1.00 4.93 -5.22
C TYR A 182 1.63 3.61 -4.76
N ASP A 183 1.86 2.69 -5.71
CA ASP A 183 2.49 1.41 -5.47
C ASP A 183 3.39 1.03 -6.65
N LEU A 184 4.36 0.15 -6.38
CA LEU A 184 5.15 -0.49 -7.42
C LEU A 184 4.74 -1.97 -7.52
N SER A 185 4.12 -2.32 -8.64
CA SER A 185 3.72 -3.68 -8.96
C SER A 185 4.88 -4.44 -9.62
N LEU A 186 5.57 -5.27 -8.82
CA LEU A 186 6.79 -5.97 -9.19
C LEU A 186 6.51 -7.33 -9.81
N GLU A 187 7.20 -7.61 -10.91
CA GLU A 187 7.28 -8.95 -11.48
C GLU A 187 8.18 -9.83 -10.61
N ILE A 188 7.73 -11.07 -10.40
CA ILE A 188 8.40 -12.01 -9.51
C ILE A 188 8.93 -13.22 -10.26
N GLU A 189 10.11 -13.66 -9.83
CA GLU A 189 10.79 -14.83 -10.35
C GLU A 189 11.01 -15.87 -9.25
N HIS A 190 11.31 -17.11 -9.64
CA HIS A 190 11.63 -18.18 -8.71
C HIS A 190 12.84 -17.84 -7.84
N ASN A 191 12.70 -18.02 -6.53
CA ASN A 191 13.78 -17.83 -5.56
C ASN A 191 14.44 -16.43 -5.61
N SER A 192 13.64 -15.41 -5.91
CA SER A 192 14.08 -14.02 -6.02
C SER A 192 14.00 -13.28 -4.69
N SER A 193 14.42 -12.02 -4.70
CA SER A 193 14.23 -11.07 -3.60
C SER A 193 13.60 -9.79 -4.11
N VAL A 194 12.91 -9.04 -3.23
CA VAL A 194 12.35 -7.73 -3.57
C VAL A 194 13.40 -6.77 -4.09
N THR A 195 14.61 -6.81 -3.52
CA THR A 195 15.74 -6.01 -4.00
C THR A 195 16.11 -6.37 -5.45
N SER A 196 16.07 -7.66 -5.80
CA SER A 196 16.29 -8.12 -7.18
C SER A 196 15.15 -7.70 -8.11
N CYS A 197 13.89 -7.87 -7.67
CA CYS A 197 12.71 -7.47 -8.42
C CYS A 197 12.69 -5.97 -8.71
N LEU A 198 13.09 -5.12 -7.75
CA LEU A 198 13.20 -3.66 -7.94
C LEU A 198 14.33 -3.30 -8.90
N ARG A 199 15.45 -4.03 -8.87
CA ARG A 199 16.50 -3.86 -9.87
C ARG A 199 16.01 -4.22 -11.27
N ASN A 200 15.27 -5.32 -11.39
CA ASN A 200 14.69 -5.76 -12.67
C ASN A 200 13.63 -4.77 -13.19
N PHE A 201 12.83 -4.19 -12.27
CA PHE A 201 11.86 -3.16 -12.60
C PHE A 201 12.49 -1.93 -13.28
N SER A 202 13.75 -1.60 -12.94
CA SER A 202 14.51 -0.51 -13.55
C SER A 202 15.54 -0.95 -14.59
N ALA A 203 15.51 -2.23 -14.98
CA ALA A 203 16.33 -2.75 -16.07
C ALA A 203 15.84 -2.24 -17.43
N THR A 204 16.73 -2.23 -18.41
CA THR A 204 16.38 -1.88 -19.79
C THR A 204 15.75 -3.09 -20.47
N GLU A 205 14.52 -2.91 -20.93
CA GLU A 205 13.78 -3.86 -21.76
C GLU A 205 13.92 -3.47 -23.24
N THR A 206 14.05 -4.44 -24.14
CA THR A 206 14.08 -4.19 -25.59
C THR A 206 12.73 -4.59 -26.17
N LEU A 207 12.08 -3.64 -26.83
CA LEU A 207 10.84 -3.86 -27.56
C LEU A 207 11.18 -4.22 -29.01
N ASP A 208 10.97 -5.49 -29.36
CA ASP A 208 11.26 -6.06 -30.67
C ASP A 208 10.07 -6.88 -31.23
N ALA A 209 10.25 -7.47 -32.40
CA ALA A 209 9.28 -8.35 -33.07
C ALA A 209 7.84 -7.78 -33.10
N GLU A 210 6.93 -8.34 -32.31
CA GLU A 210 5.50 -7.99 -32.24
C GLU A 210 5.23 -6.75 -31.36
N ASP A 211 6.15 -6.42 -30.45
CA ASP A 211 6.02 -5.35 -29.45
C ASP A 211 6.70 -4.03 -29.86
N LYS A 212 6.99 -3.86 -31.16
CA LYS A 212 7.70 -2.66 -31.68
C LYS A 212 7.00 -1.35 -31.30
N PHE A 213 7.81 -0.34 -30.99
CA PHE A 213 7.36 0.99 -30.60
C PHE A 213 7.07 1.87 -31.81
N SER A 214 5.94 2.58 -31.81
CA SER A 214 5.63 3.60 -32.83
C SER A 214 6.43 4.87 -32.57
N CYS A 215 7.49 5.10 -33.34
CA CYS A 215 8.34 6.28 -33.18
C CYS A 215 7.80 7.47 -33.98
N ASP A 216 7.48 8.58 -33.31
CA ASP A 216 6.98 9.80 -33.94
C ASP A 216 7.99 10.45 -34.90
N THR A 217 9.29 10.35 -34.60
CA THR A 217 10.36 10.88 -35.46
C THR A 217 10.53 10.05 -36.74
N CYS A 218 10.39 8.72 -36.65
CA CYS A 218 10.50 7.83 -37.81
C CYS A 218 9.18 7.69 -38.58
N GLY A 219 8.04 7.96 -37.94
CA GLY A 219 6.70 7.79 -38.51
C GLY A 219 6.27 6.33 -38.69
N CYS A 220 6.93 5.38 -38.03
CA CYS A 220 6.66 3.94 -38.17
C CYS A 220 7.12 3.13 -36.95
N LEU A 221 6.76 1.83 -36.92
CA LEU A 221 7.15 0.89 -35.86
C LEU A 221 8.65 0.59 -35.93
N GLN A 222 9.33 0.75 -34.79
CA GLN A 222 10.76 0.59 -34.64
C GLN A 222 11.10 -0.23 -33.39
N GLU A 223 12.24 -0.88 -33.43
CA GLU A 223 12.85 -1.45 -32.24
C GLU A 223 13.30 -0.33 -31.30
N ALA A 224 13.08 -0.52 -30.01
CA ALA A 224 13.31 0.54 -29.05
C ALA A 224 13.61 -0.03 -27.65
N GLN A 225 14.41 0.69 -26.89
CA GLN A 225 14.76 0.35 -25.51
C GLN A 225 13.88 1.14 -24.54
N LYS A 226 13.20 0.43 -23.65
CA LYS A 226 12.36 0.99 -22.59
C LYS A 226 13.06 0.83 -21.25
N ARG A 227 13.02 1.86 -20.40
CA ARG A 227 13.55 1.80 -19.04
C ARG A 227 12.71 2.65 -18.09
N ILE A 228 12.40 2.11 -16.91
CA ILE A 228 11.69 2.85 -15.86
C ILE A 228 12.68 3.25 -14.77
N LYS A 229 12.78 4.54 -14.47
CA LYS A 229 13.59 5.07 -13.36
C LYS A 229 12.69 5.65 -12.30
N ILE A 230 12.92 5.31 -11.04
CA ILE A 230 12.28 5.97 -9.90
C ILE A 230 13.01 7.30 -9.67
N LYS A 231 12.28 8.42 -9.80
CA LYS A 231 12.77 9.81 -9.63
C LYS A 231 12.51 10.35 -8.24
N GLN A 232 11.34 10.05 -7.67
CA GLN A 232 10.99 10.44 -6.30
C GLN A 232 10.39 9.23 -5.58
N LEU A 233 10.97 8.89 -4.43
CA LEU A 233 10.46 7.84 -3.55
C LEU A 233 9.40 8.42 -2.58
N PRO A 234 8.33 7.67 -2.28
CA PRO A 234 7.31 8.10 -1.30
C PRO A 234 7.77 7.90 0.15
N LYS A 235 7.17 8.59 1.11
CA LYS A 235 7.46 8.36 2.55
C LYS A 235 7.06 6.95 2.98
N VAL A 236 5.96 6.45 2.42
CA VAL A 236 5.47 5.08 2.61
C VAL A 236 5.43 4.40 1.26
N LEU A 237 6.30 3.40 1.08
CA LEU A 237 6.42 2.64 -0.14
C LEU A 237 5.55 1.38 -0.08
N CYS A 238 4.57 1.31 -0.98
CA CYS A 238 3.75 0.13 -1.20
C CYS A 238 4.34 -0.69 -2.37
N LEU A 239 4.67 -1.95 -2.11
CA LEU A 239 5.11 -2.89 -3.13
C LEU A 239 4.08 -3.99 -3.30
N HIS A 240 3.58 -4.18 -4.52
CA HIS A 240 2.71 -5.27 -4.87
C HIS A 240 3.50 -6.35 -5.60
N LEU A 241 3.47 -7.59 -5.10
CA LEU A 241 4.09 -8.73 -5.77
C LEU A 241 3.07 -9.34 -6.73
N LYS A 242 3.32 -9.25 -8.05
CA LYS A 242 2.43 -9.80 -9.10
C LYS A 242 2.41 -11.32 -9.08
N ARG A 243 1.75 -11.89 -8.07
CA ARG A 243 1.65 -13.33 -7.83
C ARG A 243 0.61 -14.02 -8.68
N PHE A 244 -0.13 -13.31 -9.53
CA PHE A 244 -1.11 -13.91 -10.41
C PHE A 244 -0.72 -13.63 -11.84
N LYS A 245 -0.49 -14.70 -12.60
CA LYS A 245 -0.14 -14.64 -14.02
C LYS A 245 -1.20 -15.38 -14.81
N TYR A 246 -1.64 -14.78 -15.91
CA TYR A 246 -2.50 -15.47 -16.88
C TYR A 246 -1.65 -16.49 -17.64
N VAL A 247 -2.06 -17.75 -17.60
CA VAL A 247 -1.39 -18.83 -18.34
C VAL A 247 -2.27 -19.17 -19.54
N GLU A 248 -1.82 -18.79 -20.73
CA GLU A 248 -2.59 -18.95 -21.98
C GLU A 248 -2.94 -20.40 -22.24
N ASP A 249 -2.02 -21.34 -22.03
CA ASP A 249 -2.26 -22.78 -22.21
C ASP A 249 -3.42 -23.31 -21.34
N LEU A 250 -3.65 -22.71 -20.18
CA LEU A 250 -4.68 -23.11 -19.23
C LEU A 250 -5.92 -22.20 -19.30
N GLN A 251 -5.88 -21.14 -20.10
CA GLN A 251 -6.91 -20.09 -20.20
C GLN A 251 -7.42 -19.61 -18.82
N ARG A 252 -6.50 -19.49 -17.84
CA ARG A 252 -6.83 -19.09 -16.47
C ARG A 252 -5.68 -18.41 -15.76
N LEU A 253 -6.03 -17.63 -14.74
CA LEU A 253 -5.05 -17.09 -13.79
C LEU A 253 -4.51 -18.21 -12.89
N ARG A 254 -3.19 -18.23 -12.72
CA ARG A 254 -2.49 -19.12 -11.80
C ARG A 254 -1.74 -18.29 -10.77
N LYS A 255 -1.85 -18.67 -9.50
CA LYS A 255 -1.01 -18.13 -8.42
C LYS A 255 0.41 -18.68 -8.52
N LEU A 256 1.38 -17.77 -8.53
CA LEU A 256 2.81 -18.01 -8.49
C LEU A 256 3.24 -18.19 -7.03
N MET A 257 3.52 -19.43 -6.64
CA MET A 257 3.97 -19.80 -5.29
C MET A 257 5.48 -19.69 -5.13
N TYR A 258 6.06 -18.69 -5.81
CA TYR A 258 7.51 -18.49 -5.81
C TYR A 258 7.95 -17.96 -4.46
N ARG A 259 9.11 -18.43 -4.01
CA ARG A 259 9.80 -17.82 -2.89
C ARG A 259 10.35 -16.46 -3.31
N VAL A 260 9.88 -15.40 -2.65
CA VAL A 260 10.34 -14.03 -2.82
C VAL A 260 10.72 -13.48 -1.46
N VAL A 261 12.01 -13.23 -1.25
CA VAL A 261 12.52 -12.68 0.01
C VAL A 261 12.31 -11.18 0.04
N PHE A 262 11.65 -10.69 1.08
CA PHE A 262 11.56 -9.25 1.34
C PHE A 262 12.30 -8.93 2.64
N PRO A 263 13.31 -8.04 2.61
CA PRO A 263 14.09 -7.73 3.79
C PRO A 263 13.30 -6.82 4.75
N PHE A 264 13.57 -6.91 6.05
CA PHE A 264 12.96 -6.01 7.04
C PHE A 264 13.45 -4.57 6.89
N GLU A 265 14.69 -4.41 6.43
CA GLU A 265 15.29 -3.12 6.06
C GLU A 265 15.60 -3.15 4.56
N LEU A 266 15.00 -2.25 3.79
CA LEU A 266 15.16 -2.14 2.35
C LEU A 266 15.88 -0.84 2.01
N LYS A 267 17.05 -0.94 1.39
CA LYS A 267 17.81 0.21 0.89
C LYS A 267 17.47 0.47 -0.56
N LEU A 268 17.03 1.68 -0.87
CA LEU A 268 16.70 2.11 -2.22
C LEU A 268 17.41 3.41 -2.55
N GLY A 269 18.23 3.35 -3.60
CA GLY A 269 18.81 4.53 -4.21
C GLY A 269 17.83 5.19 -5.17
N ASN A 270 17.93 6.51 -5.30
CA ASN A 270 17.30 7.20 -6.42
C ASN A 270 17.99 6.74 -7.71
N THR A 271 17.20 6.30 -8.70
CA THR A 271 17.76 5.80 -9.98
C THR A 271 17.83 6.91 -11.03
N SER A 272 17.31 8.10 -10.73
CA SER A 272 17.45 9.29 -11.56
C SER A 272 18.76 10.01 -11.25
N GLU A 273 19.56 10.26 -12.29
CA GLU A 273 20.85 10.98 -12.21
C GLU A 273 20.72 12.44 -11.77
N ALA A 274 19.48 12.96 -11.65
CA ALA A 274 19.20 14.36 -11.33
C ALA A 274 19.12 14.66 -9.82
N CYS A 275 19.30 13.67 -8.94
CA CYS A 275 19.20 13.87 -7.49
C CYS A 275 20.41 13.27 -6.78
N ASP A 276 21.28 14.14 -6.22
CA ASP A 276 22.33 13.80 -5.23
C ASP A 276 21.76 13.28 -3.89
N ALA A 277 20.53 12.74 -3.90
CA ALA A 277 19.86 12.26 -2.71
C ALA A 277 20.48 10.93 -2.28
N ALA A 278 20.98 10.89 -1.04
CA ALA A 278 21.49 9.68 -0.41
C ALA A 278 20.47 8.53 -0.48
N ASP A 279 20.98 7.29 -0.50
CA ASP A 279 20.15 6.09 -0.42
C ASP A 279 19.14 6.20 0.73
N SER A 280 17.87 5.97 0.43
CA SER A 280 16.80 5.95 1.42
C SER A 280 16.68 4.55 2.02
N VAL A 281 16.64 4.49 3.34
CA VAL A 281 16.44 3.24 4.08
C VAL A 281 14.97 3.15 4.47
N TYR A 282 14.36 2.00 4.21
CA TYR A 282 12.96 1.73 4.51
C TYR A 282 12.83 0.56 5.48
N ASN A 283 11.90 0.67 6.43
CA ASN A 283 11.57 -0.39 7.37
C ASN A 283 10.22 -1.02 7.00
N LEU A 284 10.21 -2.34 6.87
CA LEU A 284 8.98 -3.11 6.68
C LEU A 284 8.14 -3.04 7.96
N PHE A 285 6.92 -2.54 7.84
CA PHE A 285 5.98 -2.47 8.97
C PHE A 285 4.69 -3.22 8.72
N ALA A 286 4.30 -3.49 7.47
CA ALA A 286 3.11 -4.29 7.20
C ALA A 286 3.28 -5.21 5.98
N VAL A 287 2.68 -6.39 6.06
CA VAL A 287 2.61 -7.39 4.99
C VAL A 287 1.18 -7.89 4.92
N VAL A 288 0.50 -7.64 3.79
CA VAL A 288 -0.75 -8.32 3.45
C VAL A 288 -0.38 -9.66 2.82
N VAL A 289 -0.87 -10.75 3.39
CA VAL A 289 -0.57 -12.12 2.97
C VAL A 289 -1.82 -12.71 2.32
N HIS A 290 -1.65 -13.29 1.14
CA HIS A 290 -2.71 -14.05 0.48
C HIS A 290 -2.53 -15.55 0.74
N ILE A 291 -3.54 -16.17 1.34
CA ILE A 291 -3.61 -17.60 1.64
C ILE A 291 -4.56 -18.26 0.64
N GLY A 292 -4.10 -19.28 -0.07
CA GLY A 292 -4.92 -20.03 -1.03
C GLY A 292 -4.26 -20.15 -2.40
N SER A 293 -4.88 -20.92 -3.29
CA SER A 293 -4.32 -21.29 -4.59
C SER A 293 -4.87 -20.47 -5.77
N GLY A 294 -6.04 -19.84 -5.61
CA GLY A 294 -6.70 -19.04 -6.65
C GLY A 294 -7.00 -17.62 -6.19
N MET A 295 -7.16 -16.70 -7.14
CA MET A 295 -7.51 -15.30 -6.87
C MET A 295 -8.89 -15.16 -6.22
N ASN A 296 -9.86 -15.93 -6.71
CA ASN A 296 -11.26 -15.84 -6.30
C ASN A 296 -11.61 -16.78 -5.12
N HIS A 297 -10.63 -17.51 -4.60
CA HIS A 297 -10.80 -18.53 -3.54
C HIS A 297 -9.59 -18.52 -2.63
N GLY A 298 -9.50 -17.47 -1.81
CA GLY A 298 -8.41 -17.28 -0.87
C GLY A 298 -8.82 -16.42 0.31
N HIS A 299 -7.91 -16.28 1.25
CA HIS A 299 -8.09 -15.54 2.48
C HIS A 299 -6.94 -14.56 2.67
N TYR A 300 -7.24 -13.33 3.06
CA TYR A 300 -6.23 -12.31 3.29
C TYR A 300 -6.07 -12.06 4.78
N VAL A 301 -4.81 -12.02 5.21
CA VAL A 301 -4.43 -11.72 6.59
C VAL A 301 -3.36 -10.62 6.57
N ALA A 302 -3.23 -9.89 7.67
CA ALA A 302 -2.23 -8.84 7.79
C ALA A 302 -1.21 -9.16 8.89
N LEU A 303 0.07 -9.05 8.55
CA LEU A 303 1.17 -9.06 9.51
C LEU A 303 1.61 -7.61 9.69
N VAL A 304 1.57 -7.08 10.91
CA VAL A 304 1.93 -5.69 11.16
C VAL A 304 2.92 -5.60 12.31
N LYS A 305 3.90 -4.71 12.18
CA LYS A 305 4.88 -4.39 13.21
C LYS A 305 4.35 -3.22 14.01
N SER A 306 4.11 -3.44 15.30
CA SER A 306 3.80 -2.37 16.25
C SER A 306 4.96 -2.28 17.23
N HIS A 307 5.74 -1.21 17.12
CA HIS A 307 6.97 -1.05 17.93
C HIS A 307 7.93 -2.22 17.68
N ASP A 308 8.26 -3.01 18.71
CA ASP A 308 9.24 -4.09 18.64
C ASP A 308 8.61 -5.49 18.44
N HIS A 309 7.29 -5.59 18.34
CA HIS A 309 6.60 -6.86 18.13
C HIS A 309 5.78 -6.90 16.85
N TRP A 310 5.67 -8.09 16.28
CA TRP A 310 4.79 -8.38 15.15
C TRP A 310 3.45 -8.92 15.64
N LEU A 311 2.39 -8.51 14.96
CA LEU A 311 1.02 -8.92 15.20
C LEU A 311 0.46 -9.55 13.93
N PHE A 312 -0.22 -10.67 14.10
CA PHE A 312 -0.99 -11.37 13.10
C PHE A 312 -2.46 -10.98 13.26
N PHE A 313 -3.03 -10.38 12.22
CA PHE A 313 -4.44 -10.02 12.13
C PHE A 313 -5.13 -10.91 11.10
N ASP A 314 -6.04 -11.74 11.59
CA ASP A 314 -6.92 -12.57 10.80
C ASP A 314 -8.36 -12.27 11.21
N ASP A 315 -8.97 -11.33 10.47
CA ASP A 315 -10.28 -10.75 10.75
C ASP A 315 -10.44 -10.38 12.23
N GLU A 316 -11.26 -11.10 12.98
CA GLU A 316 -11.56 -10.84 14.39
C GLU A 316 -10.42 -11.23 15.34
N THR A 317 -9.50 -12.07 14.88
CA THR A 317 -8.41 -12.62 15.69
C THR A 317 -7.15 -11.81 15.55
N VAL A 318 -6.52 -11.53 16.70
CA VAL A 318 -5.28 -10.77 16.80
C VAL A 318 -4.33 -11.51 17.72
N GLU A 319 -3.16 -11.88 17.21
CA GLU A 319 -2.18 -12.68 17.94
C GLU A 319 -0.77 -12.10 17.76
N PRO A 320 0.08 -12.11 18.81
CA PRO A 320 1.47 -11.72 18.66
C PRO A 320 2.26 -12.86 18.03
N ILE A 321 3.13 -12.53 17.08
CA ILE A 321 3.95 -13.51 16.37
C ILE A 321 5.43 -13.11 16.40
N PRO A 322 6.35 -14.09 16.40
CA PRO A 322 7.77 -13.79 16.24
C PRO A 322 8.08 -13.44 14.77
N GLU A 323 9.17 -12.70 14.56
CA GLU A 323 9.64 -12.32 13.22
C GLU A 323 9.90 -13.53 12.31
N SER A 324 10.22 -14.70 12.89
CA SER A 324 10.39 -15.95 12.14
C SER A 324 9.14 -16.36 11.37
N VAL A 325 7.95 -16.07 11.86
CA VAL A 325 6.67 -16.33 11.17
C VAL A 325 6.51 -15.40 9.97
N VAL A 326 6.95 -14.14 10.05
CA VAL A 326 6.92 -13.26 8.87
C VAL A 326 7.79 -13.84 7.75
N ARG A 327 8.92 -14.44 8.09
CA ARG A 327 9.83 -15.08 7.12
C ARG A 327 9.25 -16.33 6.46
N THR A 328 8.27 -17.02 7.07
CA THR A 328 7.62 -18.17 6.40
C THR A 328 6.77 -17.72 5.22
N THR A 329 6.24 -16.50 5.25
CA THR A 329 5.43 -15.92 4.18
C THR A 329 6.21 -15.49 2.94
N PHE A 330 7.55 -15.64 2.96
CA PHE A 330 8.38 -15.47 1.76
C PHE A 330 8.03 -16.52 0.70
N GLY A 331 7.47 -17.67 1.11
CA GLY A 331 7.27 -18.85 0.27
C GLY A 331 8.38 -19.87 0.48
N SER A 332 8.19 -21.06 -0.10
CA SER A 332 9.12 -22.18 0.07
C SER A 332 10.12 -22.29 -1.08
N THR A 333 11.33 -22.73 -0.77
CA THR A 333 12.31 -23.18 -1.78
C THR A 333 11.92 -24.52 -2.41
N GLN A 334 11.00 -25.27 -1.79
CA GLN A 334 10.51 -26.55 -2.30
C GLN A 334 9.26 -26.32 -3.16
N GLU A 335 9.27 -26.84 -4.39
CA GLU A 335 8.17 -26.70 -5.35
C GLU A 335 6.84 -27.30 -4.86
N TYR A 336 6.86 -28.19 -3.86
CA TYR A 336 5.70 -28.88 -3.28
C TYR A 336 5.51 -28.60 -1.79
N SER A 337 5.61 -27.34 -1.40
CA SER A 337 5.26 -26.90 -0.05
C SER A 337 3.75 -26.79 0.14
N SER A 338 3.24 -27.30 1.26
CA SER A 338 1.85 -27.10 1.69
C SER A 338 1.53 -25.67 2.15
N HIS A 339 2.55 -24.81 2.29
CA HIS A 339 2.39 -23.42 2.66
C HIS A 339 1.78 -22.61 1.51
N MET A 340 0.56 -22.13 1.72
CA MET A 340 -0.22 -21.37 0.74
C MET A 340 -0.23 -19.87 1.03
N ASP A 341 0.37 -19.47 2.15
CA ASP A 341 0.50 -18.13 2.71
C ASP A 341 1.72 -17.42 2.10
N HIS A 342 1.46 -16.48 1.20
CA HIS A 342 2.51 -15.73 0.51
C HIS A 342 2.27 -14.23 0.67
N GLY A 343 3.31 -13.49 1.06
CA GLY A 343 3.27 -12.03 1.10
C GLY A 343 2.86 -11.47 -0.26
N TYR A 344 1.86 -10.60 -0.28
CA TYR A 344 1.21 -10.10 -1.50
C TYR A 344 1.43 -8.60 -1.67
N ILE A 345 1.13 -7.81 -0.63
CA ILE A 345 1.42 -6.38 -0.56
C ILE A 345 2.37 -6.15 0.60
N LEU A 346 3.45 -5.40 0.36
CA LEU A 346 4.44 -5.05 1.36
C LEU A 346 4.40 -3.54 1.56
N MET A 347 4.30 -3.08 2.79
CA MET A 347 4.36 -1.65 3.11
C MET A 347 5.60 -1.35 3.93
N TYR A 348 6.34 -0.38 3.43
CA TYR A 348 7.63 0.06 3.94
C TYR A 348 7.54 1.54 4.31
N GLU A 349 8.05 1.91 5.48
CA GLU A 349 8.12 3.30 5.92
C GLU A 349 9.57 3.79 5.86
N ILE A 350 9.80 4.99 5.33
CA ILE A 350 11.14 5.58 5.28
C ILE A 350 11.66 5.80 6.70
N GLN A 351 12.89 5.38 6.95
CA GLN A 351 13.58 5.67 8.20
C GLN A 351 13.98 7.14 8.19
N SER A 352 13.36 7.95 9.04
CA SER A 352 13.80 9.32 9.26
C SER A 352 15.24 9.30 9.79
N SER A 353 16.10 10.14 9.21
CA SER A 353 17.49 10.31 9.65
C SER A 353 17.63 11.12 10.94
N ASP A 354 16.54 11.32 11.69
CA ASP A 354 16.60 11.96 12.99
C ASP A 354 16.99 10.92 14.05
N PRO A 355 18.10 11.11 14.78
CA PRO A 355 18.45 10.23 15.88
C PRO A 355 17.34 10.26 16.92
N PRO A 356 17.08 9.14 17.62
CA PRO A 356 16.16 9.16 18.76
C PRO A 356 16.66 10.24 19.72
N GLN A 357 15.83 11.26 19.96
CA GLN A 357 16.04 12.20 21.04
C GLN A 357 16.04 11.36 22.32
N THR A 358 17.23 10.98 22.76
CA THR A 358 17.45 10.49 24.11
C THR A 358 16.98 11.61 25.01
N ALA A 359 15.88 11.35 25.72
CA ALA A 359 15.44 12.20 26.81
C ALA A 359 16.63 12.34 27.75
N SER A 360 17.32 13.47 27.68
CA SER A 360 18.31 13.87 28.65
C SER A 360 17.54 14.10 29.94
N ASN A 361 17.59 13.11 30.83
CA ASN A 361 17.24 13.29 32.23
C ASN A 361 18.07 14.45 32.79
N SER A 362 17.47 15.63 32.89
CA SER A 362 18.01 16.71 33.71
C SER A 362 17.58 16.45 35.15
N SER A 363 18.56 15.96 35.90
CA SER A 363 18.83 16.05 37.35
C SER A 363 17.76 16.66 38.26
#